data_AF-A0A931JXG2-F1
#
_entry.id   AF-A0A931JXG2-F1
#
_cell.length_a   1.000
_cell.length_b   1.000
_cell.length_c   1.000
_cell.angle_alpha   90.00
_cell.angle_beta   90.00
_cell.angle_gamma   90.00
#
_symmetry.space_group_name_H-M   'P 1'
#
loop_
_entity.id
_entity.type
_entity.pdbx_description
1 polymer ?
#
loop_
_entity_poly.entity_id
_entity_poly.type
_entity_poly.pdbx_seq_one_letter_code
_entity_poly.pdbx_strand_id
1 'polypeptide(L)'
;MSTPNNLLVAIQVPWMVDLSTPFVSLIVTEAADDGDNYVRFLAMPMAGMLDGPERGFEWQDVRVVESSDKAPTGGGRASYDPCSWVRIQLIGHVASRMLPAFSDSKVLDPSRFTLAAVNNLGYAQDPSGYAKRFRDAWIATGICPDPGVYEVRGSAWLAECGIEEGYAHLVVRGHDVFVEAIASRWSWRFEADG
;
A
#
# COMPACT_ATOMS: atom_id res chain seq x y z
N MET A 1 -12.13 3.16 -28.78
CA MET A 1 -10.96 3.66 -28.04
C MET A 1 -10.73 2.69 -26.89
N SER A 2 -9.54 2.08 -26.76
CA SER A 2 -9.23 1.25 -25.60
C SER A 2 -9.07 2.15 -24.39
N THR A 3 -9.81 1.88 -23.31
CA THR A 3 -9.63 2.60 -22.05
C THR A 3 -8.17 2.46 -21.59
N PRO A 4 -7.50 3.55 -21.18
CA PRO A 4 -6.14 3.45 -20.63
C PRO A 4 -6.15 2.47 -19.45
N ASN A 5 -5.21 1.52 -19.48
CA ASN A 5 -5.14 0.46 -18.49
C ASN A 5 -4.33 0.97 -17.28
N ASN A 6 -5.03 1.38 -16.22
CA ASN A 6 -4.39 1.92 -15.01
C ASN A 6 -3.55 0.82 -14.34
N LEU A 7 -2.23 0.92 -14.44
CA LEU A 7 -1.32 -0.08 -13.90
C LEU A 7 -1.03 0.22 -12.43
N LEU A 8 -1.40 -0.72 -11.56
CA LEU A 8 -1.10 -0.65 -10.14
C LEU A 8 0.32 -1.12 -9.86
N VAL A 9 1.11 -0.26 -9.25
CA VAL A 9 2.47 -0.57 -8.79
C VAL A 9 2.48 -0.54 -7.27
N ALA A 10 2.82 -1.68 -6.66
CA ALA A 10 2.88 -1.80 -5.21
C ALA A 10 3.93 -0.85 -4.63
N ILE A 11 3.50 -0.07 -3.63
CA ILE A 11 4.40 0.77 -2.86
C ILE A 11 5.35 -0.11 -2.03
N GLN A 12 6.61 0.29 -1.92
CA GLN A 12 7.63 -0.48 -1.20
C GLN A 12 7.60 -0.13 0.30
N VAL A 13 6.84 -0.87 1.10
CA VAL A 13 6.65 -0.64 2.54
C VAL A 13 6.81 -1.93 3.37
N PRO A 14 7.18 -1.83 4.65
CA PRO A 14 7.39 -2.99 5.52
C PRO A 14 6.11 -3.53 6.19
N TRP A 15 4.93 -3.08 5.74
CA TRP A 15 3.63 -3.42 6.30
C TRP A 15 2.63 -3.76 5.19
N MET A 16 1.55 -4.42 5.56
CA MET A 16 0.45 -4.78 4.66
C MET A 16 -0.87 -4.31 5.24
N VAL A 17 -1.74 -3.67 4.46
CA VAL A 17 -3.11 -3.35 4.89
C VAL A 17 -3.81 -4.62 5.35
N ASP A 18 -4.43 -4.57 6.53
CA ASP A 18 -5.22 -5.67 7.06
C ASP A 18 -6.60 -5.70 6.39
N LEU A 19 -6.70 -6.49 5.33
CA LEU A 19 -7.94 -6.69 4.58
C LEU A 19 -8.99 -7.49 5.34
N SER A 20 -8.70 -8.02 6.53
CA SER A 20 -9.73 -8.71 7.35
C SER A 20 -10.58 -7.73 8.16
N THR A 21 -10.21 -6.45 8.17
CA THR A 21 -10.91 -5.42 8.94
C THR A 21 -11.46 -4.31 8.05
N PRO A 22 -12.66 -3.79 8.34
CA PRO A 22 -13.27 -2.72 7.55
C PRO A 22 -12.72 -1.32 7.89
N PHE A 23 -11.51 -1.25 8.46
CA PHE A 23 -10.95 0.00 8.99
C PHE A 23 -10.07 0.70 7.96
N VAL A 24 -10.67 1.22 6.90
CA VAL A 24 -10.04 2.23 6.04
C VAL A 24 -10.84 3.53 6.16
N SER A 25 -10.15 4.59 6.53
CA SER A 25 -10.73 5.92 6.70
C SER A 25 -9.96 6.94 5.86
N LEU A 26 -10.71 7.86 5.28
CA LEU A 26 -10.20 9.00 4.53
C LEU A 26 -10.58 10.26 5.31
N ILE A 27 -9.58 11.01 5.77
CA ILE A 27 -9.76 12.27 6.47
C ILE A 27 -9.27 13.38 5.54
N VAL A 28 -10.18 14.29 5.21
CA VAL A 28 -9.89 15.46 4.37
C VAL A 28 -10.36 16.70 5.13
N THR A 29 -9.47 17.67 5.28
CA THR A 29 -9.74 18.94 5.95
C THR A 29 -9.81 20.06 4.91
N GLU A 30 -10.85 20.90 4.99
CA GLU A 30 -10.97 22.11 4.15
C GLU A 30 -10.04 23.25 4.59
N ALA A 31 -9.34 23.09 5.72
CA ALA A 31 -8.40 24.07 6.22
C ALA A 31 -7.28 24.30 5.20
N ALA A 32 -6.94 25.57 4.96
CA ALA A 32 -5.91 25.99 4.02
C ALA A 32 -4.48 25.57 4.44
N ASP A 33 -4.33 25.05 5.66
CA ASP A 33 -3.08 24.46 6.10
C ASP A 33 -3.01 23.03 5.54
N ASP A 34 -2.11 22.82 4.58
CA ASP A 34 -1.80 21.58 3.84
C ASP A 34 -1.55 20.30 4.69
N GLY A 35 -1.73 20.36 6.01
CA GLY A 35 -1.14 19.43 6.96
C GLY A 35 -1.94 18.19 7.36
N ASP A 36 -3.26 18.12 7.12
CA ASP A 36 -4.10 17.09 7.78
C ASP A 36 -4.94 16.20 6.84
N ASN A 37 -4.66 16.22 5.54
CA ASN A 37 -5.27 15.25 4.62
C ASN A 37 -4.53 13.91 4.69
N TYR A 38 -5.21 12.85 5.13
CA TYR A 38 -4.59 11.53 5.25
C TYR A 38 -5.55 10.36 5.04
N VAL A 39 -4.96 9.20 4.69
CA VAL A 39 -5.64 7.91 4.71
C VAL A 39 -5.14 7.13 5.92
N ARG A 40 -6.05 6.55 6.71
CA ARG A 40 -5.71 5.78 7.90
C ARG A 40 -6.33 4.39 7.84
N PHE A 41 -5.53 3.37 8.16
CA PHE A 41 -5.95 1.98 8.17
C PHE A 41 -5.16 1.11 9.15
N LEU A 42 -5.68 -0.07 9.46
CA LEU A 42 -4.91 -1.10 10.17
C LEU A 42 -3.99 -1.82 9.21
N ALA A 43 -2.75 -2.04 9.63
CA ALA A 43 -1.77 -2.80 8.88
C ALA A 43 -1.10 -3.86 9.76
N MET A 44 -0.71 -4.96 9.13
CA MET A 44 0.17 -5.97 9.71
C MET A 44 1.62 -5.56 9.42
N PRO A 45 2.40 -5.14 10.43
CA PRO A 45 3.83 -4.92 10.26
C PRO A 45 4.56 -6.25 10.10
N MET A 46 5.73 -6.23 9.47
CA MET A 46 6.68 -7.32 9.65
C MET A 46 7.11 -7.41 11.11
N ALA A 47 7.07 -8.61 11.68
CA ALA A 47 7.55 -8.85 13.05
C ALA A 47 8.97 -8.29 13.24
N GLY A 48 9.14 -7.43 14.24
CA GLY A 48 10.43 -6.81 14.57
C GLY A 48 10.82 -5.56 13.77
N MET A 49 9.91 -4.97 12.98
CA MET A 49 10.15 -3.71 12.24
C MET A 49 9.52 -2.44 12.83
N LEU A 50 8.87 -2.53 13.99
CA LEU A 50 8.16 -1.39 14.60
C LEU A 50 9.07 -0.22 15.01
N ASP A 51 10.39 -0.43 15.13
CA ASP A 51 11.37 0.61 15.50
C ASP A 51 12.08 1.26 14.28
N GLY A 52 11.58 1.05 13.06
CA GLY A 52 12.21 1.58 11.84
C GLY A 52 12.00 3.10 11.64
N PRO A 53 12.98 3.83 11.08
CA PRO A 53 12.83 5.26 10.81
C PRO A 53 11.73 5.52 9.77
N GLU A 54 10.98 6.62 9.94
CA GLU A 54 9.98 7.10 8.98
C GLU A 54 10.58 7.16 7.56
N ARG A 55 9.92 6.55 6.57
CA ARG A 55 10.34 6.59 5.16
C ARG A 55 9.30 7.33 4.32
N GLY A 56 9.67 8.49 3.80
CA GLY A 56 8.83 9.32 2.91
C GLY A 56 9.30 9.30 1.44
N PHE A 57 8.49 9.92 0.58
CA PHE A 57 8.69 10.06 -0.87
C PHE A 57 9.90 10.94 -1.21
N GLU A 58 11.11 10.39 -1.06
CA GLU A 58 12.22 10.73 -1.95
C GLU A 58 12.42 9.53 -2.86
N TRP A 59 12.69 9.78 -4.15
CA TRP A 59 13.04 8.76 -5.14
C TRP A 59 14.32 8.03 -4.68
N GLN A 60 14.20 7.10 -3.73
CA GLN A 60 15.33 6.33 -3.28
C GLN A 60 15.51 5.17 -4.25
N ASP A 61 16.60 5.28 -5.01
CA ASP A 61 17.32 4.13 -5.53
C ASP A 61 17.22 3.00 -4.51
N VAL A 62 16.53 1.93 -4.88
CA VAL A 62 16.44 0.71 -4.09
C VAL A 62 17.85 0.17 -3.95
N ARG A 63 18.56 0.57 -2.89
CA ARG A 63 19.75 -0.15 -2.47
C ARG A 63 19.26 -1.46 -1.91
N VAL A 64 19.43 -2.52 -2.72
CA VAL A 64 19.40 -3.90 -2.25
C VAL A 64 20.38 -3.98 -1.09
N VAL A 65 19.86 -3.98 0.14
CA VAL A 65 20.66 -4.30 1.31
C VAL A 65 20.91 -5.80 1.20
N GLU A 66 22.15 -6.19 0.92
CA GLU A 66 22.55 -7.59 0.99
C GLU A 66 22.23 -8.08 2.40
N SER A 67 21.32 -9.05 2.47
CA SER A 67 20.94 -9.73 3.71
C SER A 67 22.21 -10.20 4.40
N SER A 68 22.51 -9.68 5.60
CA SER A 68 23.56 -10.29 6.42
C SER A 68 23.08 -11.70 6.77
N ASP A 69 23.89 -12.71 6.47
CA ASP A 69 23.63 -14.17 6.52
C ASP A 69 23.26 -14.75 7.90
N LYS A 70 22.42 -14.08 8.69
CA LYS A 70 21.92 -14.59 9.97
C LYS A 70 20.42 -14.43 10.04
N ALA A 71 19.72 -15.26 9.26
CA ALA A 71 18.33 -15.57 9.57
C ALA A 71 18.27 -16.16 10.99
N PRO A 72 17.38 -15.67 11.88
CA PRO A 72 17.24 -16.23 13.22
C PRO A 72 16.73 -17.68 13.11
N THR A 73 17.58 -18.64 13.46
CA THR A 73 17.27 -20.08 13.49
C THR A 73 16.38 -20.50 14.68
N GLY A 74 15.65 -19.58 15.29
CA GLY A 74 14.72 -19.87 16.38
C GLY A 74 13.39 -20.36 15.85
N GLY A 75 13.12 -21.66 15.96
CA GLY A 75 11.87 -22.32 15.54
C GLY A 75 10.61 -21.95 16.34
N GLY A 76 10.50 -20.72 16.84
CA GLY A 76 9.25 -20.17 17.34
C GLY A 76 8.36 -19.80 16.16
N ARG A 77 7.06 -20.15 16.22
CA ARG A 77 6.08 -19.53 15.32
C ARG A 77 6.24 -18.02 15.48
N ALA A 78 6.68 -17.32 14.44
CA ALA A 78 6.59 -15.86 14.43
C ALA A 78 5.11 -15.52 14.68
N SER A 79 4.80 -15.03 15.89
CA SER A 79 3.52 -14.38 16.10
C SER A 79 3.58 -13.10 15.30
N TYR A 80 2.56 -12.84 14.47
CA TYR A 80 2.37 -11.52 13.92
C TYR A 80 2.24 -10.54 15.10
N ASP A 81 2.97 -9.45 15.06
CA ASP A 81 2.74 -8.34 15.97
C ASP A 81 1.29 -7.86 15.77
N PRO A 82 0.62 -7.36 16.83
CA PRO A 82 -0.74 -6.86 16.71
C PRO A 82 -0.84 -5.84 15.57
N CYS A 83 -1.98 -5.86 14.85
CA CYS A 83 -2.25 -4.88 13.81
C CYS A 83 -2.01 -3.47 14.35
N SER A 84 -1.28 -2.66 13.60
CA SER A 84 -0.92 -1.30 13.98
C SER A 84 -1.62 -0.31 13.06
N TRP A 85 -2.02 0.84 13.61
CA TRP A 85 -2.55 1.92 12.79
C TRP A 85 -1.43 2.52 11.92
N VAL A 86 -1.72 2.66 10.64
CA VAL A 86 -0.85 3.36 9.68
C VAL A 86 -1.61 4.59 9.16
N ARG A 87 -0.90 5.73 9.14
CA ARG A 87 -1.34 6.96 8.48
C ARG A 87 -0.50 7.17 7.22
N ILE A 88 -1.15 7.36 6.08
CA ILE A 88 -0.55 7.92 4.86
C ILE A 88 -0.94 9.40 4.76
N GLN A 89 0.03 10.27 4.96
CA GLN A 89 -0.13 11.72 4.80
C GLN A 89 -0.12 12.08 3.31
N LEU A 90 -1.06 12.92 2.88
CA LEU A 90 -1.21 13.39 1.50
C LEU A 90 -0.80 14.86 1.40
N ILE A 91 0.39 15.12 0.85
CA ILE A 91 1.00 16.47 0.77
C ILE A 91 0.65 17.10 -0.58
N GLY A 92 0.09 18.32 -0.58
CA GLY A 92 -0.45 18.94 -1.78
C GLY A 92 -1.57 18.08 -2.37
N HIS A 93 -2.52 17.67 -1.51
CA HIS A 93 -3.71 16.92 -1.89
C HIS A 93 -4.58 17.76 -2.83
N VAL A 94 -5.12 17.11 -3.87
CA VAL A 94 -5.99 17.76 -4.87
C VAL A 94 -7.39 17.17 -4.86
N ALA A 95 -7.46 15.84 -4.81
CA ALA A 95 -8.70 15.11 -4.86
C ALA A 95 -8.55 13.78 -4.15
N SER A 96 -9.63 13.30 -3.55
CA SER A 96 -9.70 11.94 -3.00
C SER A 96 -11.14 11.45 -3.06
N ARG A 97 -11.31 10.15 -3.20
CA ARG A 97 -12.62 9.50 -3.17
C ARG A 97 -12.52 8.15 -2.47
N MET A 98 -13.57 7.83 -1.73
CA MET A 98 -13.77 6.48 -1.21
C MET A 98 -14.83 5.80 -2.07
N LEU A 99 -14.53 4.60 -2.54
CA LEU A 99 -15.38 3.83 -3.43
C LEU A 99 -15.64 2.44 -2.83
N PRO A 100 -16.83 1.87 -3.03
CA PRO A 100 -17.12 0.51 -2.59
C PRO A 100 -16.27 -0.51 -3.35
N ALA A 101 -16.09 -1.68 -2.75
CA ALA A 101 -15.56 -2.85 -3.42
C ALA A 101 -16.35 -3.16 -4.70
N PHE A 102 -15.66 -3.59 -5.75
CA PHE A 102 -16.28 -3.97 -7.02
C PHE A 102 -17.23 -5.18 -6.88
N SER A 103 -16.88 -6.13 -6.01
CA SER A 103 -17.70 -7.30 -5.66
C SER A 103 -17.19 -7.93 -4.36
N ASP A 104 -17.96 -8.86 -3.78
CA ASP A 104 -17.58 -9.64 -2.58
C ASP A 104 -16.23 -10.37 -2.71
N SER A 105 -15.82 -10.68 -3.95
CA SER A 105 -14.57 -11.41 -4.22
C SER A 105 -13.42 -10.51 -4.71
N LYS A 106 -13.72 -9.26 -5.08
CA LYS A 106 -12.76 -8.34 -5.68
C LYS A 106 -13.05 -6.91 -5.26
N VAL A 107 -12.12 -6.30 -4.55
CA VAL A 107 -12.22 -4.90 -4.13
C VAL A 107 -12.01 -3.95 -5.30
N LEU A 108 -10.99 -4.19 -6.11
CA LEU A 108 -10.65 -3.35 -7.25
C LEU A 108 -11.27 -3.91 -8.55
N ASP A 109 -11.87 -3.02 -9.35
CA ASP A 109 -12.47 -3.37 -10.63
C ASP A 109 -11.36 -3.72 -11.65
N PRO A 110 -11.29 -4.98 -12.14
CA PRO A 110 -10.26 -5.41 -13.08
C PRO A 110 -10.40 -4.78 -14.48
N SER A 111 -11.54 -4.15 -14.79
CA SER A 111 -11.70 -3.37 -16.02
C SER A 111 -11.08 -1.97 -15.90
N ARG A 112 -10.91 -1.47 -14.67
CA ARG A 112 -10.30 -0.17 -14.38
C ARG A 112 -8.83 -0.27 -14.01
N PHE A 113 -8.41 -1.35 -13.35
CA PHE A 113 -7.08 -1.51 -12.80
C PHE A 113 -6.44 -2.85 -13.18
N THR A 114 -5.14 -2.82 -13.49
CA THR A 114 -4.34 -4.02 -13.70
C THR A 114 -3.29 -4.19 -12.60
N LEU A 115 -3.28 -5.37 -11.96
CA LEU A 115 -2.31 -5.78 -10.94
C LEU A 115 -1.08 -6.49 -11.54
N ALA A 116 -0.84 -6.36 -12.85
CA ALA A 116 0.23 -7.06 -13.55
C ALA A 116 1.64 -6.81 -12.95
N ALA A 117 1.86 -5.67 -12.30
CA ALA A 117 3.14 -5.37 -11.64
C ALA A 117 3.24 -5.84 -10.18
N VAL A 118 2.15 -6.32 -9.57
CA VAL A 118 2.10 -6.75 -8.15
C VAL A 118 2.39 -8.25 -8.01
N ASN A 119 2.06 -9.06 -9.03
CA ASN A 119 2.06 -10.52 -8.94
C ASN A 119 3.28 -11.22 -9.58
N ASN A 120 4.49 -10.90 -9.12
CA ASN A 120 5.70 -11.58 -9.61
C ASN A 120 6.04 -12.90 -8.90
N LEU A 121 5.34 -13.27 -7.81
CA LEU A 121 5.63 -14.49 -7.03
C LEU A 121 5.07 -15.78 -7.63
N GLY A 122 4.42 -15.68 -8.80
CA GLY A 122 3.76 -16.76 -9.52
C GLY A 122 2.49 -17.22 -8.79
N TYR A 123 1.37 -17.33 -9.51
CA TYR A 123 0.21 -18.06 -9.01
C TYR A 123 0.62 -19.53 -8.86
N ALA A 124 0.96 -19.96 -7.64
CA ALA A 124 1.03 -21.39 -7.39
C ALA A 124 -0.40 -21.94 -7.41
N GLN A 125 -0.55 -23.13 -7.97
CA GLN A 125 -1.81 -23.89 -7.87
C GLN A 125 -2.15 -24.27 -6.41
N ASP A 126 -1.21 -24.07 -5.48
CA ASP A 126 -1.34 -24.36 -4.06
C ASP A 126 -1.29 -23.05 -3.23
N PRO A 127 -2.41 -22.67 -2.55
CA PRO A 127 -2.48 -21.52 -1.66
C PRO A 127 -1.43 -21.55 -0.54
N SER A 128 -1.10 -22.74 -0.01
CA SER A 128 -0.13 -22.86 1.09
C SER A 128 1.29 -22.54 0.61
N GLY A 129 1.66 -23.02 -0.58
CA GLY A 129 2.88 -22.64 -1.27
C GLY A 129 2.97 -21.14 -1.58
N TYR A 130 1.87 -20.50 -1.97
CA TYR A 130 1.83 -19.04 -2.18
C TYR A 130 2.11 -18.28 -0.87
N ALA A 131 1.39 -18.60 0.20
CA ALA A 131 1.56 -17.94 1.50
C ALA A 131 3.00 -18.07 2.03
N LYS A 132 3.62 -19.25 1.87
CA LYS A 132 5.02 -19.46 2.22
C LYS A 132 5.96 -18.57 1.39
N ARG A 133 5.84 -18.55 0.05
CA ARG A 133 6.69 -17.71 -0.81
C ARG A 133 6.51 -16.22 -0.54
N PHE A 134 5.27 -15.79 -0.33
CA PHE A 134 4.96 -14.41 0.05
C PHE A 134 5.69 -14.02 1.34
N ARG A 135 5.55 -14.85 2.38
CA ARG A 135 6.23 -14.64 3.66
C ARG A 135 7.75 -14.67 3.52
N ASP A 136 8.30 -15.65 2.81
CA ASP A 136 9.75 -15.77 2.60
C ASP A 136 10.31 -14.55 1.87
N ALA A 137 9.63 -14.07 0.82
CA ALA A 137 10.00 -12.87 0.07
C ALA A 137 9.95 -11.61 0.93
N TRP A 138 8.90 -11.50 1.76
CA TRP A 138 8.78 -10.39 2.69
C TRP A 138 9.94 -10.41 3.69
N ILE A 139 10.19 -11.54 4.37
CA ILE A 139 11.29 -11.69 5.34
C ILE A 139 12.65 -11.40 4.71
N ALA A 140 12.89 -11.91 3.50
CA ALA A 140 14.18 -11.74 2.82
C ALA A 140 14.48 -10.29 2.44
N THR A 141 13.46 -9.48 2.15
CA THR A 141 13.63 -8.10 1.63
C THR A 141 13.30 -7.02 2.66
N GLY A 142 12.55 -7.35 3.72
CA GLY A 142 11.94 -6.38 4.62
C GLY A 142 10.80 -5.58 3.98
N ILE A 143 10.41 -5.88 2.72
CA ILE A 143 9.39 -5.15 1.97
C ILE A 143 8.23 -6.08 1.65
N CYS A 144 7.01 -5.61 1.88
CA CYS A 144 5.80 -6.37 1.62
C CYS A 144 5.59 -6.53 0.10
N PRO A 145 5.44 -7.77 -0.42
CA PRO A 145 5.25 -7.98 -1.86
C PRO A 145 3.92 -7.42 -2.40
N ASP A 146 2.85 -7.46 -1.59
CA ASP A 146 1.56 -6.83 -1.87
C ASP A 146 1.07 -6.12 -0.60
N PRO A 147 1.40 -4.84 -0.41
CA PRO A 147 1.00 -4.11 0.79
C PRO A 147 -0.47 -3.70 0.79
N GLY A 148 -1.21 -3.87 -0.31
CA GLY A 148 -2.54 -3.27 -0.45
C GLY A 148 -2.55 -1.75 -0.69
N VAL A 149 -1.40 -1.14 -0.97
CA VAL A 149 -1.24 0.28 -1.29
C VAL A 149 -0.44 0.43 -2.57
N TYR A 150 -0.97 1.19 -3.51
CA TYR A 150 -0.46 1.24 -4.88
C TYR A 150 -0.37 2.66 -5.40
N GLU A 151 0.61 2.90 -6.27
CA GLU A 151 0.62 4.04 -7.18
C GLU A 151 0.06 3.61 -8.54
N VAL A 152 -0.74 4.47 -9.16
CA VAL A 152 -1.42 4.22 -10.43
C VAL A 152 -0.64 4.85 -11.58
N ARG A 153 0.01 4.02 -12.39
CA ARG A 153 0.67 4.46 -13.64
C ARG A 153 -0.33 4.54 -14.79
N GLY A 154 -0.20 5.58 -15.60
CA GLY A 154 -1.12 5.85 -16.71
C GLY A 154 -2.53 6.20 -16.24
N SER A 155 -2.64 6.86 -15.08
CA SER A 155 -3.90 7.16 -14.42
C SER A 155 -4.84 8.00 -15.30
N ALA A 156 -5.96 7.41 -15.73
CA ALA A 156 -7.06 8.13 -16.37
C ALA A 156 -7.60 9.30 -15.52
N TRP A 157 -7.62 9.11 -14.19
CA TRP A 157 -8.21 10.10 -13.27
C TRP A 157 -7.40 11.40 -13.18
N LEU A 158 -6.06 11.33 -13.11
CA LEU A 158 -5.17 12.49 -13.29
C LEU A 158 -5.50 13.27 -14.58
N ALA A 159 -5.69 12.59 -15.71
CA ALA A 159 -6.04 13.23 -16.98
C ALA A 159 -7.43 13.86 -16.96
N GLU A 160 -8.43 13.20 -16.37
CA GLU A 160 -9.78 13.75 -16.15
C GLU A 160 -9.77 15.03 -15.30
N CYS A 161 -8.86 15.10 -14.32
CA CYS A 161 -8.66 16.28 -13.47
C CYS A 161 -7.81 17.38 -14.13
N GLY A 162 -7.26 17.17 -15.32
CA GLY A 162 -6.36 18.13 -15.97
C GLY A 162 -5.02 18.32 -15.25
N ILE A 163 -4.52 17.27 -14.59
CA ILE A 163 -3.25 17.29 -13.83
C ILE A 163 -2.17 16.62 -14.68
N GLU A 164 -1.17 17.39 -15.09
CA GLU A 164 -0.17 16.94 -16.08
C GLU A 164 1.05 16.26 -15.44
N GLU A 165 1.71 16.88 -14.46
CA GLU A 165 2.95 16.36 -13.86
C GLU A 165 3.08 16.68 -12.36
N GLY A 166 3.91 15.91 -11.65
CA GLY A 166 4.26 16.17 -10.24
C GLY A 166 3.25 15.67 -9.21
N TYR A 167 2.21 14.96 -9.63
CA TYR A 167 1.21 14.35 -8.75
C TYR A 167 1.19 12.83 -8.91
N ALA A 168 0.97 12.14 -7.79
CA ALA A 168 0.74 10.71 -7.73
C ALA A 168 -0.75 10.43 -7.55
N HIS A 169 -1.26 9.43 -8.27
CA HIS A 169 -2.55 8.81 -7.97
C HIS A 169 -2.29 7.55 -7.13
N LEU A 170 -2.74 7.58 -5.87
CA LEU A 170 -2.65 6.48 -4.91
C LEU A 170 -3.96 5.71 -4.82
N VAL A 171 -3.84 4.40 -4.61
CA VAL A 171 -4.95 3.49 -4.28
C VAL A 171 -4.62 2.77 -2.97
N VAL A 172 -5.50 2.87 -1.97
CA VAL A 172 -5.44 2.10 -0.72
C VAL A 172 -6.59 1.10 -0.72
N ARG A 173 -6.27 -0.20 -0.77
CA ARG A 173 -7.25 -1.30 -0.80
C ARG A 173 -7.63 -1.69 0.62
N GLY A 174 -8.87 -1.45 1.02
CA GLY A 174 -9.47 -2.00 2.24
C GLY A 174 -10.24 -3.31 1.98
N HIS A 175 -11.05 -3.73 2.96
CA HIS A 175 -11.94 -4.88 2.84
C HIS A 175 -13.15 -4.57 1.94
N ASP A 176 -14.04 -3.69 2.39
CA ASP A 176 -15.31 -3.37 1.71
C ASP A 176 -15.24 -2.11 0.84
N VAL A 177 -14.17 -1.33 0.98
CA VAL A 177 -13.96 -0.07 0.29
C VAL A 177 -12.50 0.05 -0.14
N PHE A 178 -12.24 0.93 -1.09
CA PHE A 178 -10.90 1.42 -1.38
C PHE A 178 -10.90 2.94 -1.50
N VAL A 179 -9.75 3.53 -1.24
CA VAL A 179 -9.54 4.98 -1.34
C VAL A 179 -8.66 5.25 -2.54
N GLU A 180 -9.08 6.18 -3.38
CA GLU A 180 -8.21 6.82 -4.38
C GLU A 180 -7.85 8.23 -3.89
N ALA A 181 -6.59 8.64 -4.06
CA ALA A 181 -6.15 9.98 -3.73
C ALA A 181 -5.16 10.51 -4.78
N ILE A 182 -5.23 11.82 -5.05
CA ILE A 182 -4.27 12.55 -5.87
C ILE A 182 -3.55 13.55 -4.97
N ALA A 183 -2.23 13.42 -4.88
CA ALA A 183 -1.38 14.29 -4.07
C ALA A 183 -0.02 14.50 -4.72
N SER A 184 0.61 15.65 -4.48
CA SER A 184 1.94 15.95 -5.04
C SER A 184 3.02 15.04 -4.46
N ARG A 185 2.88 14.68 -3.17
CA ARG A 185 3.76 13.76 -2.45
C ARG A 185 2.95 13.05 -1.38
N TRP A 186 3.52 12.00 -0.82
CA TRP A 186 2.94 11.31 0.34
C TRP A 186 4.04 10.79 1.26
N SER A 187 3.70 10.57 2.51
CA SER A 187 4.56 9.90 3.49
C SER A 187 3.70 9.00 4.37
N TRP A 188 4.33 8.10 5.12
CA TRP A 188 3.60 7.24 6.04
C TRP A 188 4.31 7.13 7.38
N ARG A 189 3.52 6.83 8.41
CA ARG A 189 4.01 6.49 9.75
C ARG A 189 3.07 5.53 10.45
N PHE A 190 3.59 4.77 11.40
CA PHE A 190 2.75 4.10 12.39
C PHE A 190 2.20 5.15 13.37
N GLU A 191 0.98 4.94 13.83
CA GLU A 191 0.41 5.73 14.92
C GLU A 191 0.43 4.93 16.21
N ALA A 192 0.66 5.61 17.33
CA ALA A 192 0.43 5.01 18.64
C ALA A 192 -1.06 4.70 18.80
N ASP A 193 -1.38 3.66 19.56
CA ASP A 193 -2.75 3.39 20.00
C ASP A 193 -3.22 4.61 20.81
N GLY A 194 -4.09 5.41 20.19
CA GLY A 194 -4.73 6.58 20.78
C GLY A 194 -5.97 6.24 21.58
#